data_AF-A0A7V8BPF0-F1
#
_entry.id   AF-A0A7V8BPF0-F1
#
_cell.length_a   1.000
_cell.length_b   1.000
_cell.length_c   1.000
_cell.angle_alpha   90.00
_cell.angle_beta   90.00
_cell.angle_gamma   90.00
#
_symmetry.space_group_name_H-M   'P 1'
#
loop_
_entity.id
_entity.type
_entity.pdbx_description
1 polymer ?
#
loop_
_entity_poly.entity_id
_entity_poly.type
_entity_poly.pdbx_seq_one_letter_code
_entity_poly.pdbx_strand_id
1 'polypeptide(L)' 'MFSQKPLHTYAELILLFFVFVPGQLFGQVNTEKLRNYEAQKGFQNTAGLGFGFLAGNSEQYRVAANYRLDWLTTNYYS' A
#
# COMPACT_ATOMS: atom_id res chain seq x y z
N MET A 1 -27.10 -35.89 12.55
CA MET A 1 -27.78 -35.78 11.25
C MET A 1 -27.00 -34.76 10.42
N PHE A 2 -26.17 -35.21 9.48
CA PHE A 2 -25.35 -34.28 8.68
C PHE A 2 -26.23 -33.61 7.63
N SER A 3 -26.43 -32.30 7.78
CA SER A 3 -27.13 -31.48 6.79
C SER A 3 -26.32 -31.48 5.49
N GLN A 4 -26.82 -32.18 4.46
CA GLN A 4 -26.22 -32.18 3.14
C GLN A 4 -26.43 -30.80 2.52
N LYS A 5 -25.36 -30.02 2.44
CA LYS A 5 -25.39 -28.73 1.75
C LYS A 5 -25.54 -28.97 0.25
N PRO A 6 -26.30 -28.14 -0.45
CA PRO A 6 -26.58 -28.35 -1.86
C PRO A 6 -25.31 -28.11 -2.71
N LEU A 7 -25.21 -28.81 -3.83
CA LEU A 7 -24.02 -28.83 -4.70
C LEU A 7 -23.57 -27.44 -5.15
N HIS A 8 -24.52 -26.50 -5.33
CA HIS A 8 -24.22 -25.12 -5.73
C HIS A 8 -23.39 -24.35 -4.70
N THR A 9 -23.55 -24.64 -3.40
CA THR A 9 -22.76 -24.01 -2.34
C THR A 9 -21.27 -24.34 -2.47
N TYR A 10 -20.92 -25.54 -2.92
CA TYR A 10 -19.53 -25.92 -3.13
C TYR A 10 -18.94 -25.25 -4.37
N ALA A 11 -19.74 -25.10 -5.44
CA ALA A 11 -19.32 -24.40 -6.65
C ALA A 11 -19.03 -22.91 -6.38
N GLU A 12 -19.86 -22.25 -5.57
CA GLU A 12 -19.66 -20.85 -5.14
C GLU A 12 -18.37 -20.68 -4.34
N LEU A 13 -18.08 -21.61 -3.43
CA LEU A 13 -16.84 -21.60 -2.64
C LEU A 13 -15.60 -21.81 -3.51
N ILE A 14 -15.68 -22.70 -4.50
CA ILE A 14 -14.59 -22.93 -5.46
C ILE A 14 -14.37 -21.66 -6.30
N LEU A 15 -15.43 -21.02 -6.77
CA LEU A 15 -15.34 -19.77 -7.52
C LEU A 15 -14.68 -18.66 -6.69
N LEU A 16 -15.09 -18.49 -5.44
CA LEU A 16 -14.49 -17.54 -4.50
C LEU A 16 -12.99 -17.80 -4.32
N PHE A 17 -12.59 -19.06 -4.17
CA PHE A 17 -11.19 -19.43 -4.03
C PHE A 17 -10.37 -18.99 -5.27
N PHE A 18 -10.86 -19.29 -6.47
CA PHE A 18 -10.15 -18.93 -7.70
C PHE A 18 -10.11 -17.43 -8.00
N VAL A 19 -11.08 -16.65 -7.52
CA VAL A 19 -11.08 -15.18 -7.71
C VAL A 19 -10.15 -14.50 -6.73
N PHE A 20 -10.19 -14.88 -5.45
CA PHE A 20 -9.54 -14.10 -4.39
C PHE A 20 -8.10 -14.55 -4.08
N VAL A 21 -7.75 -15.82 -4.29
CA VAL A 21 -6.41 -16.34 -3.94
C VAL A 21 -5.32 -15.87 -4.91
N PRO A 22 -5.51 -15.89 -6.25
CA PRO A 22 -4.47 -15.45 -7.17
C PRO A 22 -4.10 -13.97 -6.99
N GLY A 23 -5.08 -13.11 -6.70
CA GLY A 23 -4.83 -11.67 -6.46
C GLY A 23 -3.87 -11.41 -5.30
N GLN A 24 -3.92 -12.22 -4.24
CA GLN A 24 -3.00 -12.13 -3.11
C GLN A 24 -1.59 -12.61 -3.48
N LEU A 25 -1.48 -13.65 -4.31
CA LEU A 25 -0.19 -14.20 -4.74
C LEU A 25 0.54 -13.28 -5.74
N PHE A 26 -0.19 -12.70 -6.69
CA PHE A 26 0.37 -11.79 -7.70
C PHE A 26 0.49 -10.34 -7.22
N GLY A 27 -0.27 -9.93 -6.19
CA GLY A 27 -0.12 -8.62 -5.56
C GLY A 27 1.18 -8.48 -4.75
N GLN A 28 1.71 -9.59 -4.22
CA GLN A 28 2.92 -9.59 -3.38
C GLN A 28 4.22 -9.42 -4.18
N VAL A 29 4.25 -9.78 -5.47
CA VAL A 29 5.51 -9.77 -6.26
C VAL A 29 5.93 -8.38 -6.75
N ASN A 30 5.13 -7.33 -6.55
CA ASN A 30 5.41 -6.01 -7.10
C ASN A 30 5.76 -4.93 -6.08
N THR A 31 5.72 -5.22 -4.77
CA THR A 31 6.19 -4.25 -3.76
C THR A 31 7.71 -4.19 -3.67
N GLU A 32 8.43 -5.28 -3.95
CA GLU A 32 9.90 -5.27 -3.95
C GLU A 32 10.51 -4.66 -5.23
N LYS A 33 9.90 -4.86 -6.40
CA LYS A 33 10.33 -4.20 -7.64
C LYS A 33 10.05 -2.69 -7.65
N LEU A 34 9.01 -2.24 -6.95
CA LEU A 34 8.75 -0.81 -6.70
C LEU A 34 9.62 -0.25 -5.55
N ARG A 35 10.22 -1.11 -4.72
CA ARG A 35 11.16 -0.72 -3.67
C ARG A 35 12.55 -0.50 -4.28
N ASN A 36 12.69 0.61 -4.99
CA ASN A 36 13.95 1.28 -5.28
C ASN A 36 15.06 0.40 -5.91
N TYR A 37 14.90 0.02 -7.18
CA TYR A 37 16.06 -0.39 -7.97
C TYR A 37 16.97 0.80 -8.35
N GLU A 38 16.52 2.04 -8.11
CA GLU A 38 17.23 3.28 -8.38
C GLU A 38 17.19 4.27 -7.19
N ALA A 39 17.34 3.78 -5.95
CA ALA A 39 17.67 4.72 -4.86
C ALA A 39 19.04 5.34 -5.16
N GLN A 40 19.05 6.56 -5.71
CA GLN A 40 20.28 7.31 -5.93
C GLN A 40 20.99 7.48 -4.58
N LYS A 41 22.18 6.91 -4.46
CA LYS A 41 22.99 7.02 -3.24
C LYS A 41 23.32 8.49 -3.01
N GLY A 42 23.20 8.96 -1.77
CA GLY A 42 23.53 10.34 -1.43
C GLY A 42 22.50 11.02 -0.53
N PHE A 43 22.54 12.35 -0.53
CA PHE A 43 21.60 13.19 0.22
C PHE A 43 20.30 13.36 -0.56
N GLN A 44 19.19 12.97 0.06
CA GLN A 44 17.86 13.28 -0.44
C GLN A 44 17.22 14.32 0.46
N ASN A 45 16.85 15.45 -0.12
CA ASN A 45 16.14 16.52 0.55
C ASN A 45 14.70 16.56 0.06
N THR A 46 13.73 16.48 0.97
CA THR A 46 12.31 16.60 0.66
C THR A 46 11.70 17.69 1.52
N ALA A 47 11.24 18.77 0.89
CA ALA A 47 10.43 19.80 1.52
C ALA A 47 9.02 19.76 0.93
N GLY A 48 8.01 19.80 1.80
CA GLY A 48 6.60 19.78 1.41
C GLY A 48 5.82 20.81 2.18
N LEU A 49 4.95 21.54 1.49
CA LEU A 49 4.12 22.57 2.10
C LEU A 49 2.69 22.40 1.58
N GLY A 50 1.75 22.23 2.50
CA GLY A 50 0.35 21.93 2.23
C GLY A 50 -0.56 22.97 2.87
N PHE A 51 -1.47 23.50 2.07
CA PHE A 51 -2.57 24.35 2.52
C PHE A 51 -3.88 23.60 2.33
N GLY A 52 -4.76 23.65 3.32
CA GLY A 52 -6.08 23.03 3.25
C GLY A 52 -7.13 23.94 3.88
N PHE A 53 -8.25 24.08 3.19
CA PHE A 53 -9.45 24.71 3.73
C PHE A 53 -10.54 23.65 3.82
N LEU A 54 -11.06 23.44 5.02
CA LEU A 54 -12.14 22.50 5.29
C LEU A 54 -13.38 23.31 5.68
N ALA A 55 -14.36 23.37 4.79
CA ALA A 55 -15.67 23.92 5.07
C ALA A 55 -16.58 22.81 5.64
N GLY A 56 -17.02 22.98 6.89
CA GLY A 56 -17.96 22.10 7.59
C GLY A 56 -18.77 22.91 8.61
N ASN A 57 -19.23 22.30 9.71
CA ASN A 57 -19.89 23.04 10.81
C ASN A 57 -18.99 24.10 11.48
N SER A 58 -17.69 24.09 11.19
CA SER A 58 -16.76 25.16 11.51
C SER A 58 -15.70 25.24 10.42
N GLU A 59 -15.34 26.45 10.02
CA GLU A 59 -14.30 26.69 9.03
C GLU A 59 -12.94 26.40 9.65
N GLN A 60 -12.16 25.51 9.02
CA GLN A 60 -10.82 25.18 9.47
C GLN A 60 -9.81 25.45 8.36
N TYR A 61 -8.81 26.26 8.67
CA TYR A 61 -7.65 26.46 7.84
C TYR A 61 -6.48 25.63 8.38
N ARG A 62 -5.86 24.82 7.51
CA ARG A 62 -4.72 23.98 7.84
C ARG A 62 -3.53 24.40 7.01
N VAL A 63 -2.44 24.72 7.69
CA VAL A 63 -1.11 24.89 7.09
C VAL A 63 -0.22 23.79 7.66
N ALA A 64 0.39 23.00 6.79
CA ALA A 64 1.34 21.97 7.16
C ALA A 64 2.64 22.16 6.39
N ALA A 65 3.76 22.26 7.09
CA ALA A 65 5.09 22.26 6.51
C ALA A 65 5.81 20.99 6.98
N ASN A 66 6.43 20.30 6.04
CA ASN A 66 7.20 19.09 6.27
C ASN A 66 8.59 19.27 5.67
N TYR A 67 9.61 18.91 6.43
CA TYR A 67 10.98 18.87 5.96
C TYR A 67 11.61 17.55 6.36
N ARG A 68 12.21 16.86 5.39
CA ARG A 68 12.87 15.57 5.57
C ARG A 68 14.21 15.59 4.87
N LEU A 69 15.23 15.15 5.58
CA LEU A 69 16.58 14.96 5.06
C LEU A 69 16.96 13.50 5.28
N ASP A 70 17.20 12.77 4.21
CA ASP A 70 17.63 11.38 4.24
C ASP A 70 19.06 11.27 3.68
N TRP A 71 19.87 10.42 4.30
CA TRP A 71 21.15 9.97 3.75
C TRP A 71 21.04 8.50 3.39
N LEU A 72 20.99 8.22 2.09
CA LEU A 72 20.91 6.86 1.57
C LEU A 72 22.32 6.31 1.37
N THR A 73 22.77 5.51 2.34
CA THR A 73 24.01 4.73 2.21
C THR A 73 23.69 3.32 1.73
N THR A 74 24.54 2.79 0.84
CA THR A 74 24.54 1.36 0.54
C THR A 74 25.37 0.64 1.60
N ASN A 75 24.73 0.20 2.67
CA ASN A 75 25.24 -0.92 3.45
C ASN A 75 24.62 -2.20 2.86
N TYR A 76 25.15 -2.62 1.71
CA TYR A 76 25.06 -4.02 1.32
C TYR A 76 25.95 -4.76 2.34
N TYR A 77 25.34 -5.42 3.31
CA TYR A 77 26.07 -6.36 4.15
C TYR A 77 26.73 -7.42 3.23
N SER A 78 28.00 -7.67 3.57
CA SER A 78 28.96 -8.66 3.06
C SER A 78 28.38 -9.93 2.47
#